data_AF-A0A955JE94-F1
#
_entry.id   AF-A0A955JE94-F1
#
_cell.length_a   1.000
_cell.length_b   1.000
_cell.length_c   1.000
_cell.angle_alpha   90.00
_cell.angle_beta   90.00
_cell.angle_gamma   90.00
#
_symmetry.space_group_name_H-M   'P 1'
#
loop_
_entity.id
_entity.type
_entity.pdbx_description
1 polymer ?
#
loop_
_entity_poly.entity_id
_entity_poly.type
_entity_poly.pdbx_seq_one_letter_code
_entity_poly.pdbx_strand_id
1 'polypeptide(L)'
;MEKDVSPRPVLVRRGRRSGGLATWSLGLLALGAIALCAWQWPRNKALQTRVDDLQQRLATSASRTTELQDECETQRLATAAAQSDAERIQQEATATARGLETRLARASSQRLAGLAISWTDRDPGLALRLATAAAGRAATAEARGALQSALTAQRDLLVEPWPAQAWLSPDG
;
A
#
# COMPACT_ATOMS: atom_id res chain seq x y z
N MET A 1 81.14 -64.32 -93.26
CA MET A 1 80.43 -65.46 -92.64
C MET A 1 80.18 -65.05 -91.20
N GLU A 2 79.21 -64.16 -90.95
CA GLU A 2 77.76 -64.42 -90.85
C GLU A 2 77.41 -65.10 -89.51
N LYS A 3 76.39 -64.54 -88.85
CA LYS A 3 75.67 -64.96 -87.62
C LYS A 3 76.18 -64.37 -86.30
N ASP A 4 75.34 -63.86 -85.40
CA ASP A 4 73.91 -63.57 -85.41
C ASP A 4 73.65 -62.58 -84.27
N VAL A 5 72.95 -61.49 -84.55
CA VAL A 5 72.58 -60.46 -83.57
C VAL A 5 71.22 -60.83 -82.97
N SER A 6 71.20 -61.23 -81.68
CA SER A 6 69.97 -61.40 -80.91
C SER A 6 69.59 -60.11 -80.17
N PRO A 7 68.40 -59.52 -80.42
CA PRO A 7 67.92 -58.37 -79.66
C PRO A 7 67.19 -58.82 -78.38
N ARG A 8 67.53 -58.20 -77.24
CA ARG A 8 66.84 -58.36 -75.95
C ARG A 8 65.47 -57.64 -75.99
N PRO A 9 64.36 -58.25 -75.52
CA PRO A 9 63.10 -57.54 -75.38
C PRO A 9 63.07 -56.69 -74.09
N VAL A 10 62.76 -55.41 -74.26
CA VAL A 10 62.41 -54.46 -73.19
C VAL A 10 61.04 -54.84 -72.64
N LEU A 11 60.99 -55.24 -71.37
CA LEU A 11 59.74 -55.44 -70.62
C LEU A 11 59.09 -54.09 -70.32
N VAL A 12 58.14 -53.70 -71.16
CA VAL A 12 57.20 -52.60 -70.94
C VAL A 12 56.33 -52.94 -69.72
N ARG A 13 56.51 -52.20 -68.61
CA ARG A 13 55.60 -52.22 -67.45
C ARG A 13 54.20 -51.78 -67.91
N ARG A 14 53.29 -52.74 -68.13
CA ARG A 14 51.85 -52.49 -68.25
C ARG A 14 51.29 -52.14 -66.88
N GLY A 15 51.06 -50.85 -66.64
CA GLY A 15 50.13 -50.38 -65.61
C GLY A 15 48.72 -50.86 -65.94
N ARG A 16 48.20 -51.81 -65.17
CA ARG A 16 46.85 -52.36 -65.32
C ARG A 16 45.85 -51.50 -64.53
N ARG A 17 45.05 -50.78 -65.31
CA ARG A 17 43.78 -50.10 -65.03
C ARG A 17 42.93 -50.81 -63.96
N SER A 18 42.82 -50.23 -62.77
CA SER A 18 41.81 -50.60 -61.75
C SER A 18 41.11 -49.37 -61.14
N GLY A 19 41.18 -48.20 -61.80
CA GLY A 19 40.65 -46.93 -61.29
C GLY A 19 39.16 -46.65 -61.58
N GLY A 20 38.45 -47.58 -62.22
CA GLY A 20 37.05 -47.36 -62.64
C GLY A 20 36.05 -47.59 -61.51
N LEU A 21 36.12 -48.70 -60.78
CA LEU A 21 35.05 -49.06 -59.84
C LEU A 21 35.03 -48.19 -58.57
N ALA A 22 36.21 -47.77 -58.09
CA ALA A 22 36.32 -46.89 -56.92
C ALA A 22 35.78 -45.47 -57.17
N THR A 23 35.87 -44.97 -58.41
CA THR A 23 35.35 -43.66 -58.78
C THR A 23 33.82 -43.64 -58.87
N TRP A 24 33.20 -44.74 -59.31
CA TRP A 24 31.73 -44.87 -59.30
C TRP A 24 31.14 -44.95 -57.89
N SER A 25 31.78 -45.68 -56.96
CA SER A 25 31.32 -45.74 -55.57
C SER A 25 31.46 -44.39 -54.84
N LEU A 26 32.54 -43.64 -55.11
CA LEU A 26 32.72 -42.30 -54.56
C LEU A 26 31.71 -41.30 -55.13
N GLY A 27 31.39 -41.40 -56.43
CA GLY A 27 30.34 -40.59 -57.05
C GLY A 27 28.96 -40.82 -56.46
N LEU A 28 28.59 -42.08 -56.19
CA LEU A 28 27.30 -42.41 -55.56
C LEU A 28 27.23 -41.94 -54.10
N LEU A 29 28.32 -42.04 -53.34
CA LEU A 29 28.38 -41.49 -51.98
C LEU A 29 28.28 -39.97 -51.97
N ALA A 30 28.95 -39.28 -52.90
CA ALA A 30 28.84 -37.83 -53.04
C ALA A 30 27.41 -37.39 -53.39
N LEU A 31 26.76 -38.09 -54.32
CA LEU A 31 25.36 -37.82 -54.68
C LEU A 31 24.39 -38.11 -53.52
N GLY A 32 24.61 -39.20 -52.78
CA GLY A 32 23.84 -39.52 -51.58
C GLY A 32 23.97 -38.46 -50.49
N ALA A 33 25.18 -37.95 -50.25
CA ALA A 33 25.43 -36.87 -49.31
C ALA A 33 24.74 -35.56 -49.75
N ILE A 34 24.81 -35.20 -51.04
CA ILE A 34 24.15 -34.01 -51.58
C ILE A 34 22.63 -34.14 -51.45
N ALA A 35 22.05 -35.29 -51.76
CA ALA A 35 20.62 -35.54 -51.61
C ALA A 35 20.17 -35.46 -50.14
N LEU A 36 20.97 -35.98 -49.20
CA LEU A 36 20.69 -35.89 -47.78
C LEU A 36 20.76 -34.45 -47.26
N CYS A 37 21.78 -33.69 -47.67
CA CYS A 37 21.90 -32.27 -47.34
C CYS A 37 20.75 -31.45 -47.93
N ALA A 38 20.36 -31.70 -49.18
CA ALA A 38 19.25 -31.04 -49.84
C ALA A 38 17.91 -31.30 -49.12
N TRP A 39 17.74 -32.49 -48.55
CA TRP A 39 16.54 -32.85 -47.78
C TRP A 39 16.54 -32.33 -46.33
N GLN A 40 17.69 -32.34 -45.66
CA GLN A 40 17.81 -31.82 -44.27
C GLN A 40 17.75 -30.29 -44.19
N TRP A 41 18.21 -29.59 -45.23
CA TRP A 41 18.24 -28.12 -45.27
C TRP A 41 16.89 -27.45 -45.00
N PRO A 42 15.78 -27.79 -45.70
CA PRO A 42 14.47 -27.19 -45.42
C PRO A 42 13.94 -27.55 -44.02
N ARG A 43 14.28 -28.74 -43.48
CA ARG A 43 13.92 -29.12 -42.11
C ARG A 43 14.64 -28.29 -41.07
N ASN A 44 15.95 -28.08 -41.22
CA ASN A 44 16.72 -27.24 -40.31
C ASN A 44 16.25 -25.78 -40.37
N LYS A 45 15.92 -25.27 -41.57
CA LYS A 45 15.31 -23.94 -41.69
C LYS A 45 13.97 -23.83 -40.98
N ALA A 46 13.10 -24.83 -41.11
CA ALA A 46 11.81 -24.85 -40.43
C ALA A 46 11.93 -24.97 -38.90
N LEU A 47 12.98 -25.63 -38.40
CA LEU A 47 13.28 -25.65 -36.96
C LEU A 47 13.81 -24.29 -36.50
N GLN A 48 14.71 -23.68 -37.26
CA GLN A 48 15.25 -22.37 -36.94
C GLN A 48 14.15 -21.30 -36.84
N THR A 49 13.22 -21.26 -37.80
CA THR A 49 12.10 -20.31 -37.76
C THR A 49 11.18 -20.52 -36.55
N ARG A 50 11.00 -21.76 -36.10
CA ARG A 50 10.25 -22.07 -34.87
C ARG A 50 10.99 -21.63 -33.62
N VAL A 51 12.31 -21.79 -33.58
CA VAL A 51 13.14 -21.30 -32.48
C VAL A 51 13.04 -19.78 -32.41
N ASP A 52 13.15 -19.09 -33.54
CA ASP A 52 13.05 -17.63 -33.61
C ASP A 52 11.65 -17.15 -33.16
N ASP A 53 10.56 -17.80 -33.60
CA ASP A 53 9.18 -17.47 -33.16
C ASP A 53 9.01 -17.71 -31.64
N LEU A 54 9.53 -18.82 -31.11
CA LEU A 54 9.48 -19.09 -29.67
C LEU A 54 10.29 -18.07 -28.85
N GLN A 55 11.47 -17.69 -29.32
CA GLN A 55 12.27 -16.64 -28.68
C GLN A 55 11.56 -15.29 -28.70
N GLN A 56 10.93 -14.94 -29.83
CA GLN A 56 10.15 -13.71 -29.94
C GLN A 56 8.93 -13.70 -29.01
N ARG A 57 8.21 -14.82 -28.91
CA ARG A 57 7.10 -14.98 -27.95
C ARG A 57 7.58 -14.88 -26.51
N LEU A 58 8.71 -15.48 -26.18
CA LEU A 58 9.29 -15.43 -24.84
C LEU A 58 9.69 -13.99 -24.46
N ALA A 59 10.36 -13.28 -25.37
CA ALA A 59 10.69 -11.85 -25.20
C ALA A 59 9.43 -10.99 -25.00
N THR A 60 8.37 -11.24 -25.79
CA THR A 60 7.09 -10.53 -25.68
C THR A 60 6.38 -10.85 -24.36
N SER A 61 6.44 -12.10 -23.89
CA SER A 61 5.89 -12.45 -22.58
C SER A 61 6.66 -11.82 -21.44
N ALA A 62 8.00 -11.77 -21.53
CA ALA A 62 8.84 -11.14 -20.53
C ALA A 62 8.57 -9.63 -20.42
N SER A 63 8.41 -8.94 -21.56
CA SER A 63 8.07 -7.51 -21.55
C SER A 63 6.68 -7.25 -20.97
N ARG A 64 5.69 -8.11 -21.26
CA ARG A 64 4.35 -8.00 -20.67
C ARG A 64 4.37 -8.26 -19.16
N THR A 65 5.19 -9.19 -18.68
CA THR A 65 5.29 -9.44 -17.24
C THR A 65 5.92 -8.26 -16.49
N THR A 66 6.90 -7.58 -17.08
CA THR A 66 7.48 -6.37 -16.48
C THR A 66 6.48 -5.22 -16.47
N GLU A 67 5.75 -5.01 -17.58
CA GLU A 67 4.72 -3.96 -17.67
C GLU A 67 3.61 -4.16 -16.63
N LEU A 68 3.09 -5.39 -16.50
CA LEU A 68 2.09 -5.72 -15.48
C LEU A 68 2.63 -5.56 -14.06
N GLN A 69 3.92 -5.82 -13.84
CA GLN A 69 4.55 -5.62 -12.54
C GLN A 69 4.64 -4.13 -12.19
N ASP A 70 5.05 -3.29 -13.15
CA ASP A 70 5.10 -1.84 -12.97
C ASP A 70 3.70 -1.26 -12.71
N GLU A 71 2.68 -1.76 -13.41
CA GLU A 71 1.27 -1.41 -13.14
C GLU A 71 0.83 -1.82 -11.73
N CYS A 72 1.16 -3.04 -11.31
CA CYS A 72 0.85 -3.53 -9.95
C CYS A 72 1.54 -2.68 -8.88
N GLU A 73 2.80 -2.31 -9.08
CA GLU A 73 3.55 -1.45 -8.16
C GLU A 73 2.94 -0.05 -8.10
N THR A 74 2.57 0.52 -9.24
CA THR A 74 1.88 1.82 -9.32
C THR A 74 0.54 1.79 -8.58
N GLN A 75 -0.26 0.74 -8.77
CA GLN A 75 -1.53 0.56 -8.06
C GLN A 75 -1.34 0.37 -6.55
N ARG A 76 -0.31 -0.36 -6.13
CA ARG A 76 0.04 -0.51 -4.71
C ARG A 76 0.43 0.82 -4.08
N LEU A 77 1.20 1.65 -4.77
CA LEU A 77 1.55 2.99 -4.29
C LEU A 77 0.33 3.91 -4.22
N ALA A 78 -0.55 3.88 -5.23
CA ALA A 78 -1.78 4.67 -5.24
C ALA A 78 -2.74 4.27 -4.10
N THR A 79 -2.88 2.98 -3.83
CA THR A 79 -3.72 2.48 -2.72
C THR A 79 -3.12 2.84 -1.36
N ALA A 80 -1.80 2.74 -1.18
CA ALA A 80 -1.13 3.17 0.04
C ALA A 80 -1.30 4.69 0.28
N ALA A 81 -1.19 5.51 -0.76
CA ALA A 81 -1.44 6.95 -0.68
C ALA A 81 -2.89 7.25 -0.28
N ALA A 82 -3.86 6.58 -0.90
CA ALA A 82 -5.28 6.75 -0.57
C ALA A 82 -5.60 6.33 0.88
N GLN A 83 -4.95 5.28 1.41
CA GLN A 83 -5.09 4.87 2.81
C GLN A 83 -4.54 5.93 3.76
N SER A 84 -3.35 6.46 3.49
CA SER A 84 -2.75 7.54 4.28
C SER A 84 -3.65 8.78 4.30
N ASP A 85 -4.24 9.16 3.16
CA ASP A 85 -5.16 10.29 3.08
C ASP A 85 -6.45 10.05 3.87
N ALA A 86 -7.01 8.84 3.78
CA ALA A 86 -8.19 8.46 4.56
C ALA A 86 -7.93 8.53 6.07
N GLU A 87 -6.77 8.03 6.53
CA GLU A 87 -6.35 8.12 7.94
C GLU A 87 -6.21 9.58 8.39
N ARG A 88 -5.60 10.43 7.55
CA ARG A 88 -5.45 11.86 7.84
C ARG A 88 -6.81 12.54 7.96
N ILE A 89 -7.73 12.30 7.02
CA ILE A 89 -9.09 12.86 7.06
C ILE A 89 -9.82 12.38 8.32
N GLN A 90 -9.66 11.10 8.70
CA GLN A 90 -10.27 10.57 9.91
C GLN A 90 -9.69 11.23 11.18
N GLN A 91 -8.38 11.48 11.23
CA GLN A 91 -7.75 12.20 12.34
C GLN A 91 -8.24 13.66 12.42
N GLU A 92 -8.34 14.36 11.29
CA GLU A 92 -8.87 15.73 11.24
C GLU A 92 -10.35 15.79 11.65
N ALA A 93 -11.17 14.84 11.18
CA ALA A 93 -12.58 14.72 11.55
C ALA A 93 -12.78 14.43 13.05
N THR A 94 -11.97 13.52 13.62
CA THR A 94 -12.04 13.22 15.06
C THR A 94 -11.54 14.38 15.92
N ALA A 95 -10.49 15.09 15.49
CA ALA A 95 -9.99 16.28 16.17
C ALA A 95 -11.03 17.42 16.15
N THR A 96 -11.68 17.65 15.01
CA THR A 96 -12.74 18.66 14.89
C THR A 96 -13.97 18.30 15.72
N ALA A 97 -14.41 17.03 15.71
CA ALA A 97 -15.51 16.56 16.55
C ALA A 97 -15.24 16.79 18.05
N ARG A 98 -14.06 16.39 18.55
CA ARG A 98 -13.64 16.65 19.94
C ARG A 98 -13.55 18.15 20.24
N GLY A 99 -13.08 18.94 19.28
CA GLY A 99 -13.05 20.39 19.36
C GLY A 99 -14.45 21.00 19.51
N LEU A 100 -15.44 20.49 18.78
CA LEU A 100 -16.83 20.92 18.89
C LEU A 100 -17.47 20.48 20.21
N GLU A 101 -17.26 19.24 20.64
CA GLU A 101 -17.76 18.73 21.93
C GLU A 101 -17.26 19.57 23.10
N THR A 102 -15.97 19.90 23.13
CA THR A 102 -15.39 20.75 24.18
C THR A 102 -15.96 22.18 24.17
N ARG A 103 -16.21 22.75 22.98
CA ARG A 103 -16.86 24.07 22.85
C ARG A 103 -18.31 24.04 23.32
N LEU A 104 -19.08 23.00 22.96
CA LEU A 104 -20.45 22.82 23.41
C LEU A 104 -20.54 22.58 24.92
N ALA A 105 -19.63 21.77 25.48
CA ALA A 105 -19.51 21.56 26.92
C ALA A 105 -19.23 22.88 27.66
N ARG A 106 -18.30 23.69 27.16
CA ARG A 106 -18.03 25.02 27.72
C ARG A 106 -19.26 25.93 27.63
N ALA A 107 -19.87 26.08 26.45
CA ALA A 107 -21.03 26.95 26.27
C ALA A 107 -22.22 26.55 27.17
N SER A 108 -22.47 25.25 27.32
CA SER A 108 -23.52 24.75 28.22
C SER A 108 -23.21 25.00 29.69
N SER A 109 -21.96 24.81 30.12
CA SER A 109 -21.50 25.12 31.48
C SER A 109 -21.62 26.61 31.79
N GLN A 110 -21.24 27.50 30.86
CA GLN A 110 -21.37 28.94 31.02
C GLN A 110 -22.84 29.37 31.16
N ARG A 111 -23.74 28.80 30.34
CA ARG A 111 -25.18 29.06 30.47
C ARG A 111 -25.72 28.61 31.83
N LEU A 112 -25.34 27.43 32.31
CA LEU A 112 -25.73 26.95 33.63
C LEU A 112 -25.18 27.83 34.75
N ALA A 113 -23.94 28.30 34.63
CA ALA A 113 -23.33 29.22 35.59
C ALA A 113 -24.08 30.57 35.64
N GLY A 114 -24.41 31.14 34.47
CA GLY A 114 -25.22 32.36 34.38
C GLY A 114 -26.61 32.20 34.99
N LEU A 115 -27.27 31.05 34.75
CA LEU A 115 -28.53 30.72 35.41
C LEU A 115 -28.36 30.61 36.92
N ALA A 116 -27.35 29.90 37.42
CA ALA A 116 -27.08 29.80 38.86
C ALA A 116 -26.94 31.19 39.51
N ILE A 117 -26.19 32.09 38.87
CA ILE A 117 -26.02 33.48 39.35
C ILE A 117 -27.39 34.19 39.42
N SER A 118 -28.22 34.09 38.38
CA SER A 118 -29.55 34.73 38.36
C SER A 118 -30.54 34.22 39.41
N TRP A 119 -30.32 33.00 39.92
CA TRP A 119 -31.17 32.37 40.95
C TRP A 119 -30.58 32.49 42.35
N THR A 120 -29.37 33.07 42.51
CA THR A 120 -28.62 33.04 43.77
C THR A 120 -29.40 33.69 44.92
N ASP A 121 -30.14 34.77 44.66
CA ASP A 121 -30.91 35.47 45.70
C ASP A 121 -32.34 34.92 45.87
N ARG A 122 -32.84 34.14 44.90
CA ARG A 122 -34.24 33.70 44.87
C ARG A 122 -34.43 32.29 45.42
N ASP A 123 -33.50 31.39 45.10
CA ASP A 123 -33.47 30.02 45.58
C ASP A 123 -32.01 29.54 45.59
N PRO A 124 -31.30 29.69 46.72
CA PRO A 124 -29.88 29.32 46.83
C PRO A 124 -29.65 27.83 46.64
N GLY A 125 -30.63 26.99 46.99
CA GLY A 125 -30.56 25.55 46.79
C GLY A 125 -30.58 25.18 45.31
N LEU A 126 -31.45 25.81 44.53
CA LEU A 126 -31.48 25.65 43.07
C LEU A 126 -30.23 26.25 42.41
N ALA A 127 -29.76 27.42 42.86
CA ALA A 127 -28.51 28.02 42.39
C ALA A 127 -27.32 27.08 42.61
N LEU A 128 -27.22 26.43 43.77
CA LEU A 128 -26.15 25.48 44.09
C LEU A 128 -26.19 24.25 43.16
N ARG A 129 -27.37 23.70 42.88
CA ARG A 129 -27.54 22.55 41.97
C ARG A 129 -27.16 22.90 40.53
N LEU A 130 -27.49 24.10 40.07
CA LEU A 130 -27.11 24.57 38.74
C LEU A 130 -25.60 24.83 38.63
N ALA A 131 -25.00 25.43 39.66
CA ALA A 131 -23.58 25.72 39.68
C ALA A 131 -22.72 24.45 39.80
N THR A 132 -23.15 23.46 40.59
CA THR A 132 -22.48 22.15 40.66
C THR A 132 -22.57 21.40 39.33
N ALA A 133 -23.72 21.41 38.67
CA ALA A 133 -23.88 20.84 37.33
C ALA A 133 -23.00 21.54 36.27
N ALA A 134 -22.84 22.87 36.37
CA ALA A 134 -21.94 23.63 35.52
C ALA A 134 -20.47 23.27 35.75
N ALA A 135 -20.04 23.18 37.02
CA ALA A 135 -18.67 22.89 37.41
C ALA A 135 -18.23 21.48 36.98
N GLY A 136 -19.12 20.49 37.10
CA GLY A 136 -18.84 19.10 36.70
C GLY A 136 -18.70 18.89 35.19
N ARG A 137 -19.29 19.73 34.34
CA ARG A 137 -19.27 19.54 32.88
C ARG A 137 -18.06 20.12 32.14
N ALA A 138 -17.53 21.26 32.59
CA ALA A 138 -16.47 21.94 31.84
C ALA A 138 -15.44 22.67 32.71
N ALA A 139 -15.56 22.61 34.04
CA ALA A 139 -14.64 23.22 35.01
C ALA A 139 -14.20 24.67 34.67
N THR A 140 -15.09 25.47 34.09
CA THR A 140 -14.78 26.85 33.68
C THR A 140 -14.60 27.74 34.91
N ALA A 141 -13.86 28.84 34.76
CA ALA A 141 -13.69 29.82 35.83
C ALA A 141 -15.04 30.41 36.26
N GLU A 142 -15.93 30.68 35.31
CA GLU A 142 -17.30 31.15 35.56
C GLU A 142 -18.13 30.14 36.35
N ALA A 143 -18.08 28.84 36.00
CA ALA A 143 -18.79 27.81 36.76
C ALA A 143 -18.25 27.64 38.19
N ARG A 144 -16.94 27.78 38.38
CA ARG A 144 -16.31 27.79 39.71
C ARG A 144 -16.73 29.02 40.53
N GLY A 145 -16.76 30.20 39.90
CA GLY A 145 -17.23 31.43 40.52
C GLY A 145 -18.70 31.36 40.94
N ALA A 146 -19.57 30.86 40.06
CA ALA A 146 -20.98 30.64 40.36
C ALA A 146 -21.21 29.59 41.47
N LEU A 147 -20.36 28.55 41.54
CA LEU A 147 -20.41 27.57 42.61
C LEU A 147 -20.03 28.19 43.94
N GLN A 148 -18.95 28.98 43.97
CA GLN A 148 -18.51 29.68 45.16
C GLN A 148 -19.56 30.69 45.65
N SER A 149 -20.19 31.44 44.76
CA SER A 149 -21.24 32.40 45.11
C SER A 149 -22.48 31.68 45.68
N ALA A 150 -22.94 30.60 45.04
CA ALA A 150 -24.07 29.82 45.52
C ALA A 150 -23.79 29.18 46.90
N LEU A 151 -22.59 28.64 47.12
CA LEU A 151 -22.18 28.12 48.43
C LEU A 151 -22.18 29.22 49.51
N THR A 152 -21.76 30.43 49.16
CA THR A 152 -21.74 31.57 50.07
C THR A 152 -23.16 31.99 50.44
N ALA A 153 -24.04 32.16 49.44
CA ALA A 153 -25.45 32.49 49.66
C ALA A 153 -26.17 31.44 50.51
N GLN A 154 -25.90 30.15 50.26
CA GLN A 154 -26.51 29.07 51.02
C GLN A 154 -25.98 29.00 52.46
N ARG A 155 -24.70 29.33 52.69
CA ARG A 155 -24.15 29.49 54.03
C ARG A 155 -24.81 30.68 54.75
N ASP A 156 -24.95 31.81 54.08
CA ASP A 156 -25.50 33.02 54.69
C ASP A 156 -26.97 32.82 55.12
N LEU A 157 -27.76 32.05 54.35
CA LEU A 157 -29.10 31.60 54.77
C LEU A 157 -29.09 30.71 56.02
N LEU A 158 -28.08 29.85 56.18
CA LEU A 158 -27.96 28.97 57.35
C LEU A 158 -27.45 29.73 58.60
N VAL A 159 -26.89 30.93 58.41
CA VAL A 159 -26.34 31.81 59.45
C VAL A 159 -27.34 32.90 59.85
N GLU A 160 -28.58 32.87 59.34
CA GLU A 160 -29.69 33.72 59.84
C GLU A 160 -29.65 33.79 61.38
N PRO A 161 -29.57 35.00 61.96
CA PRO A 161 -29.36 35.16 63.38
C PRO A 161 -30.53 34.53 64.13
N TRP A 162 -30.23 33.51 64.93
CA TRP A 162 -31.12 33.04 65.98
C TRP A 162 -31.74 34.26 66.67
N PRO A 163 -33.07 34.40 66.75
CA PRO A 163 -33.67 35.62 67.28
C PRO A 163 -33.30 35.73 68.75
N ALA A 164 -32.32 36.58 69.06
CA ALA A 164 -31.90 36.91 70.42
C ALA A 164 -32.96 37.73 71.19
N GLN A 165 -34.23 37.75 70.73
CA GLN A 165 -35.29 38.61 71.27
C GLN A 165 -36.49 37.84 71.86
N ALA A 166 -36.43 36.51 71.99
CA ALA A 166 -37.53 35.75 72.61
C ALA A 166 -37.47 35.67 74.16
N TRP A 167 -36.48 36.26 74.84
CA TRP A 167 -36.25 36.00 76.27
C TRP A 167 -36.09 37.24 77.17
N LEU A 168 -36.48 38.43 76.71
CA LEU A 168 -36.50 39.62 77.58
C LEU A 168 -37.84 40.37 77.42
N SER A 169 -38.91 39.76 77.90
CA SER A 169 -40.01 40.52 78.47
C SER A 169 -40.47 39.85 79.77
N PRO A 170 -39.98 40.30 80.93
CA PRO A 170 -40.73 40.22 82.15
C PRO A 170 -41.35 41.61 82.39
N ASP A 171 -42.58 41.81 81.91
CA ASP A 171 -43.47 42.70 82.66
C ASP A 171 -43.70 42.02 84.02
N GLY A 172 -43.03 42.59 85.01
CA GLY A 172 -43.04 42.29 86.43
C GLY A 172 -42.21 43.35 87.14
#